data_AF-A0A6B3AP73-F1
#
_entry.id   AF-A0A6B3AP73-F1
#
_cell.length_a   1.000
_cell.length_b   1.000
_cell.length_c   1.000
_cell.angle_alpha   90.00
_cell.angle_beta   90.00
_cell.angle_gamma   90.00
#
_symmetry.space_group_name_H-M   'P 1'
#
loop_
_entity.id
_entity.type
_entity.pdbx_description
1 polymer ?
#
loop_
_entity_poly.entity_id
_entity_poly.type
_entity_poly.pdbx_seq_one_letter_code
_entity_poly.pdbx_strand_id
1 'polypeptide(L)' 'RATGGPEPVALAGRAARLFAAEGVASVVVDCESGPVRLGLAGRLAGELGGGAVTLDALRADAIAGLVRDVRGNGTRRAA' A
#
# COMPACT_ATOMS: atom_id res chain seq x y z
N ARG A 1 -12.76 -1.33 -5.11
CA ARG A 1 -13.79 -2.18 -5.76
C ARG A 1 -13.09 -3.12 -6.74
N ALA A 2 -13.46 -4.40 -6.75
CA ALA A 2 -12.80 -5.44 -7.54
C ALA A 2 -13.39 -5.55 -8.96
N THR A 3 -13.16 -4.56 -9.83
CA THR A 3 -13.82 -4.48 -11.16
C THR A 3 -12.89 -4.67 -12.35
N GLY A 4 -11.61 -4.99 -12.13
CA GLY A 4 -10.56 -5.05 -13.17
C GLY A 4 -10.48 -6.36 -13.97
N GLY A 5 -11.57 -7.13 -14.06
CA GLY A 5 -11.56 -8.48 -14.66
C GLY A 5 -11.55 -9.60 -13.63
N PRO A 6 -11.21 -10.85 -14.03
CA PRO A 6 -11.29 -12.02 -13.16
C PRO A 6 -10.33 -11.94 -11.96
N GLU A 7 -10.80 -12.30 -10.78
CA GLU A 7 -10.00 -12.45 -9.55
C GLU A 7 -9.02 -11.28 -9.27
N PRO A 8 -9.47 -10.01 -9.33
CA PRO A 8 -8.56 -8.87 -9.38
C PRO A 8 -7.81 -8.67 -8.06
N VAL A 9 -8.40 -9.09 -6.93
CA VAL A 9 -7.74 -9.08 -5.62
C VAL A 9 -6.61 -10.11 -5.56
N ALA A 10 -6.86 -11.33 -6.07
CA ALA A 10 -5.84 -12.37 -6.10
C ALA A 10 -4.69 -12.01 -7.04
N LEU A 11 -5.00 -11.39 -8.19
CA LEU A 11 -3.99 -10.90 -9.12
C LEU A 11 -3.14 -9.78 -8.52
N ALA A 12 -3.78 -8.80 -7.87
CA ALA A 12 -3.07 -7.73 -7.17
C ALA A 12 -2.11 -8.28 -6.10
N GLY A 13 -2.55 -9.26 -5.32
CA GLY A 13 -1.69 -9.89 -4.31
C GLY A 13 -0.52 -10.67 -4.89
N ARG A 14 -0.70 -11.33 -6.05
CA ARG A 14 0.42 -11.98 -6.76
C ARG A 14 1.44 -10.94 -7.24
N ALA A 15 0.98 -9.87 -7.87
CA ALA A 15 1.88 -8.80 -8.34
C ALA A 15 2.63 -8.13 -7.17
N ALA A 16 1.94 -7.88 -6.06
CA ALA A 16 2.53 -7.33 -4.85
C ALA A 16 3.72 -8.16 -4.34
N ARG A 17 3.57 -9.48 -4.29
CA ARG A 17 4.64 -10.38 -3.84
C ARG A 17 5.84 -10.37 -4.78
N LEU A 18 5.62 -10.24 -6.09
CA LEU A 18 6.71 -10.11 -7.07
C LEU A 18 7.49 -8.80 -6.85
N PHE A 19 6.78 -7.67 -6.71
CA PHE A 19 7.41 -6.39 -6.40
C PHE A 19 8.16 -6.39 -5.06
N ALA A 20 7.61 -7.06 -4.05
CA ALA A 20 8.28 -7.23 -2.76
C ALA A 20 9.56 -8.06 -2.88
N ALA A 21 9.54 -9.13 -3.68
CA ALA A 21 10.73 -9.95 -3.94
C ALA A 21 11.83 -9.18 -4.69
N GLU A 22 11.45 -8.23 -5.53
CA GLU A 22 12.38 -7.31 -6.22
C GLU A 22 12.83 -6.13 -5.34
N GLY A 23 12.35 -6.02 -4.09
CA GLY A 23 12.70 -4.94 -3.18
C GLY A 23 12.11 -3.58 -3.55
N VAL A 24 11.00 -3.56 -4.31
CA VAL A 24 10.37 -2.31 -4.76
C VAL A 24 9.73 -1.57 -3.59
N ALA A 25 10.23 -0.36 -3.32
CA ALA A 25 9.63 0.52 -2.32
C ALA A 25 8.21 0.93 -2.72
N SER A 26 7.24 0.64 -1.84
CA SER A 26 5.81 0.72 -2.17
C SER A 26 5.00 1.41 -1.08
N VAL A 27 3.97 2.15 -1.51
CA VAL A 27 2.94 2.77 -0.65
C VAL A 27 1.58 2.46 -1.25
N VAL A 28 0.63 2.03 -0.42
CA VAL A 28 -0.75 1.78 -0.85
C VAL A 28 -1.65 2.86 -0.29
N VAL A 29 -2.46 3.46 -1.15
CA VAL A 29 -3.47 4.43 -0.75
C VAL A 29 -4.82 3.74 -0.59
N ASP A 30 -5.36 3.83 0.61
CA ASP A 30 -6.68 3.40 0.97
C ASP A 30 -7.70 4.48 0.60
N CYS A 31 -8.41 4.21 -0.48
CA CYS A 31 -9.47 5.07 -1.01
C CYS A 31 -10.86 4.71 -0.49
N GLU A 32 -10.96 3.77 0.46
CA GLU A 32 -12.25 3.41 1.06
C GLU A 32 -12.71 4.55 1.99
N SER A 33 -13.98 4.95 1.84
CA SER A 33 -14.61 6.02 2.62
C SER A 33 -15.94 5.55 3.20
N GLY A 34 -16.35 6.15 4.31
CA GLY A 34 -17.59 5.80 5.00
C GLY A 34 -17.44 4.67 6.02
N PRO A 35 -18.55 4.26 6.66
CA PRO A 35 -18.54 3.34 7.79
C PRO A 35 -18.19 1.89 7.42
N VAL A 36 -18.30 1.52 6.15
CA VAL A 36 -17.99 0.16 5.67
C VAL A 36 -16.63 0.17 4.98
N ARG A 37 -15.72 -0.67 5.49
CA ARG A 37 -14.35 -0.81 4.98
C ARG A 37 -14.03 -2.28 4.78
N LEU A 38 -13.58 -2.62 3.59
CA LEU A 38 -13.09 -3.94 3.20
C LEU A 38 -11.66 -4.18 3.66
N GLY A 39 -10.89 -3.13 3.95
CA GLY A 39 -9.53 -3.23 4.46
C GLY A 39 -8.53 -3.80 3.45
N LEU A 40 -8.82 -3.70 2.16
CA LEU A 40 -8.01 -4.32 1.11
C LEU A 40 -6.66 -3.63 0.94
N ALA A 41 -6.62 -2.31 1.15
CA ALA A 41 -5.39 -1.53 1.06
C ALA A 41 -4.35 -1.96 2.10
N GLY A 42 -4.78 -2.20 3.35
CA GLY A 42 -3.90 -2.69 4.41
C GLY A 42 -3.33 -4.08 4.11
N ARG A 43 -4.17 -4.99 3.61
CA ARG A 43 -3.72 -6.31 3.17
C ARG A 43 -2.70 -6.24 2.03
N LEU A 44 -2.97 -5.43 1.01
CA LEU A 44 -2.08 -5.26 -0.14
C LEU A 44 -0.75 -4.62 0.27
N ALA A 45 -0.77 -3.63 1.17
CA ALA A 45 0.45 -3.01 1.70
C ALA A 45 1.33 -4.02 2.44
N GLY A 46 0.72 -4.92 3.21
CA GLY A 46 1.42 -6.03 3.87
C GLY A 46 2.10 -6.97 2.86
N GLU A 47 1.41 -7.33 1.77
CA GLU A 47 2.00 -8.17 0.71
C GLU A 47 3.12 -7.46 -0.07
N LEU A 48 3.07 -6.13 -0.20
CA LEU A 48 4.14 -5.31 -0.76
C LEU A 48 5.30 -5.04 0.21
N GLY A 49 5.13 -5.36 1.50
CA GLY A 49 6.07 -4.96 2.54
C GLY A 49 6.17 -3.45 2.76
N GLY A 50 5.15 -2.69 2.32
CA GLY A 50 5.06 -1.23 2.35
C GLY A 50 4.03 -0.69 3.35
N GLY A 51 3.84 0.63 3.34
CA GLY A 51 2.85 1.31 4.20
C GLY A 51 1.49 1.50 3.53
N ALA A 52 0.41 1.53 4.32
CA ALA A 52 -0.93 1.92 3.87
C ALA A 52 -1.30 3.33 4.38
N VAL A 53 -1.95 4.14 3.55
CA VAL A 53 -2.32 5.54 3.87
C VAL A 53 -3.74 5.81 3.45
N THR A 54 -4.55 6.42 4.32
CA THR A 54 -5.92 6.79 3.95
C THR A 54 -5.97 8.12 3.20
N LEU A 55 -6.96 8.29 2.32
CA LEU A 55 -7.18 9.59 1.65
C LEU A 55 -7.40 10.75 2.64
N ASP A 56 -8.02 10.50 3.79
CA ASP A 56 -8.22 11.52 4.82
C ASP A 56 -6.91 11.95 5.49
N ALA A 57 -5.96 11.02 5.65
CA ALA A 57 -4.61 11.36 6.10
C ALA A 57 -3.84 12.18 5.05
N LEU A 58 -4.11 12.01 3.76
CA LEU A 58 -3.48 12.82 2.69
C LEU A 58 -4.04 14.25 2.63
N ARG A 59 -5.32 14.46 3.01
CA ARG A 59 -5.99 15.77 2.99
C ARG A 59 -5.59 16.71 4.13
N ALA A 60 -5.13 16.17 5.25
CA ALA A 60 -4.86 16.91 6.49
C ALA A 60 -3.41 17.42 6.65
N ASP A 61 -2.60 17.38 5.59
CA ASP A 61 -1.13 17.57 5.55
C ASP A 61 -0.30 16.44 6.18
N ALA A 62 0.42 15.66 5.32
CA ALA A 62 1.76 15.05 5.60
C ALA A 62 2.26 14.05 4.52
N ILE A 63 1.97 14.24 3.22
CA ILE A 63 2.51 13.35 2.16
C ILE A 63 4.06 13.30 2.21
N ALA A 64 4.69 14.45 2.43
CA ALA A 64 6.15 14.55 2.50
C ALA A 64 6.76 13.81 3.71
N GLY A 65 6.06 13.76 4.86
CA GLY A 65 6.50 13.01 6.03
C GLY A 65 6.45 11.51 5.78
N LEU A 66 5.34 11.05 5.22
CA LEU A 66 5.13 9.65 4.92
C LEU A 66 6.11 9.10 3.87
N VAL A 67 6.41 9.88 2.82
CA VAL A 67 7.43 9.50 1.83
C VAL A 67 8.80 9.32 2.48
N ARG A 68 9.18 10.17 3.43
CA ARG A 68 10.45 10.05 4.17
C ARG A 68 10.48 8.81 5.05
N ASP A 69 9.40 8.49 5.74
CA ASP A 69 9.31 7.30 6.59
C ASP A 69 9.42 6.01 5.79
N VAL A 70 8.75 5.94 4.64
CA VAL A 70 8.80 4.79 3.73
C VAL A 70 10.21 4.61 3.16
N ARG A 71 10.87 5.69 2.74
CA ARG A 71 12.27 5.64 2.28
C ARG A 71 13.23 5.22 3.39
N GLY A 72 13.04 5.71 4.61
CA GLY A 72 13.83 5.35 5.79
C GLY A 72 13.65 3.91 6.27
N ASN A 73 12.48 3.31 6.04
CA ASN A 73 12.23 1.90 6.31
C ASN A 73 12.92 0.98 5.28
N GLY A 74 12.96 1.40 4.01
CA GLY A 74 13.65 0.68 2.93
C GLY A 74 15.18 0.65 3.11
N THR A 75 15.79 1.77 3.51
CA THR A 75 17.25 1.82 3.76
C THR A 75 17.69 1.04 4.99
N ARG A 76 16.86 0.92 6.03
CA ARG A 76 17.20 0.14 7.23
C ARG A 76 17.16 -1.38 7.04
N ARG A 77 16.44 -1.89 6.03
CA ARG A 77 16.44 -3.32 5.67
C ARG A 77 17.58 -3.73 4.74
N ALA A 78 18.25 -2.77 4.13
CA ALA A 78 19.35 -2.99 3.18
C ALA A 78 20.76 -2.85 3.81
N ALA A 79 20.83 -2.69 5.14
CA ALA A 79 22.07 -2.53 5.92
C ALA A 79 22.36 -3.76 6.77
#